data_AF-A0A353WUN2-F1
#
_entry.id   AF-A0A353WUN2-F1
#
_cell.length_a   1.000
_cell.length_b   1.000
_cell.length_c   1.000
_cell.angle_alpha   90.00
_cell.angle_beta   90.00
_cell.angle_gamma   90.00
#
_symmetry.space_group_name_H-M   'P 1'
#
loop_
_entity.id
_entity.type
_entity.pdbx_description
1 polymer ?
#
loop_
_entity_poly.entity_id
_entity_poly.type
_entity_poly.pdbx_seq_one_letter_code
_entity_poly.pdbx_strand_id
1 'polypeptide(L)'
;MKLTEKQIEEIADNLDCGMRCFYNLKSCEINTILNFDSWIGVDEGPSGEQLKEIDENWDDYFVFPGFESYESFQIMADFAAEINDKGLQNKLVNALKGRKPFQNFKWQIDNTGGFRQQWFDFK
;
A
#
# COMPACT_ATOMS: atom_id res chain seq x y z
N MET A 1 5.84 0.17 22.09
CA MET A 1 6.89 -0.36 21.19
C MET A 1 8.21 0.32 21.53
N LYS A 2 9.31 -0.43 21.65
CA LYS A 2 10.67 0.11 21.76
C LYS A 2 11.50 -0.57 20.68
N LEU A 3 11.90 0.19 19.65
CA LEU A 3 12.79 -0.29 18.60
C LEU A 3 14.25 -0.05 18.99
N THR A 4 15.14 -0.93 18.54
CA THR A 4 16.58 -0.70 18.61
C THR A 4 17.05 0.20 17.46
N GLU A 5 18.22 0.83 17.59
CA GLU A 5 18.79 1.67 16.52
C GLU A 5 18.96 0.89 15.20
N LYS A 6 19.42 -0.36 15.27
CA LYS A 6 19.54 -1.24 14.10
C LYS A 6 18.21 -1.50 13.41
N GLN A 7 17.14 -1.72 14.19
CA GLN A 7 15.80 -1.91 13.63
C GLN A 7 15.27 -0.63 12.97
N ILE A 8 15.61 0.54 13.51
CA ILE A 8 15.23 1.82 12.91
C ILE A 8 15.95 2.03 11.57
N GLU A 9 17.25 1.72 11.50
CA GLU A 9 18.03 1.78 10.26
C GLU A 9 17.48 0.80 9.21
N GLU A 10 17.22 -0.44 9.60
CA GLU A 10 16.64 -1.45 8.71
C GLU A 10 15.27 -1.04 8.17
N ILE A 11 14.42 -0.44 9.01
CA ILE A 11 13.13 0.10 8.56
C ILE A 11 13.34 1.25 7.58
N ALA A 12 14.27 2.17 7.87
CA ALA A 12 14.54 3.31 7.00
C ALA A 12 15.03 2.88 5.61
N ASP A 13 16.01 1.97 5.55
CA ASP A 13 16.57 1.45 4.29
C ASP A 13 15.50 0.73 3.46
N ASN A 14 14.66 -0.08 4.11
CA ASN A 14 13.58 -0.79 3.44
C ASN A 14 12.50 0.18 2.91
N LEU A 15 12.12 1.19 3.70
CA LEU A 15 11.16 2.21 3.25
C LEU A 15 11.73 3.06 2.09
N ASP A 16 13.04 3.36 2.10
CA ASP A 16 13.72 4.07 1.01
C ASP A 16 13.78 3.23 -0.27
N CYS A 17 13.96 1.92 -0.14
CA CYS A 17 13.83 0.95 -1.24
C CYS A 17 12.38 0.76 -1.72
N GLY A 18 11.41 1.49 -1.17
CA GLY A 18 10.01 1.40 -1.56
C GLY A 18 9.32 0.12 -1.04
N MET A 19 9.77 -0.45 0.07
CA MET A 19 9.14 -1.57 0.75
C MET A 19 8.09 -1.08 1.76
N ARG A 20 7.16 -1.94 2.18
CA ARG A 20 6.37 -1.74 3.40
C ARG A 20 6.98 -2.55 4.52
N CYS A 21 7.09 -1.93 5.70
CA CYS A 21 7.58 -2.58 6.90
C CYS A 21 6.43 -2.81 7.89
N PHE A 22 6.31 -4.04 8.38
CA PHE A 22 5.33 -4.47 9.37
C PHE A 22 6.08 -4.94 10.60
N TYR A 23 5.76 -4.41 11.77
CA TYR A 23 6.40 -4.80 13.02
C TYR A 23 5.43 -5.61 13.86
N ASN A 24 5.79 -6.86 14.16
CA ASN A 24 5.00 -7.72 15.03
C ASN A 24 5.19 -7.27 16.49
N LEU A 25 4.11 -6.83 17.14
CA LEU A 25 4.14 -6.34 18.52
C LEU A 25 4.39 -7.45 19.55
N LYS A 26 4.14 -8.71 19.19
CA LYS A 26 4.36 -9.90 20.03
C LYS A 26 5.77 -10.46 19.89
N SER A 27 6.22 -10.73 18.67
CA SER A 27 7.56 -11.31 18.41
C SER A 27 8.68 -10.28 18.36
N CYS A 28 8.34 -8.99 18.17
CA CYS A 28 9.28 -7.90 17.94
C CYS A 28 10.11 -8.02 16.64
N GLU A 29 9.60 -8.76 15.67
CA GLU A 29 10.20 -8.95 14.34
C GLU A 29 9.68 -7.94 13.32
N ILE A 30 10.53 -7.63 12.33
CA ILE A 30 10.18 -6.77 11.20
C ILE A 30 9.95 -7.67 9.98
N ASN A 31 8.72 -7.68 9.49
CA ASN A 31 8.37 -8.29 8.22
C ASN A 31 8.35 -7.20 7.14
N THR A 32 9.23 -7.34 6.15
CA THR A 32 9.29 -6.43 5.01
C THR A 32 8.68 -7.09 3.81
N ILE A 33 7.70 -6.42 3.24
CA ILE A 33 7.04 -6.88 2.03
C ILE A 33 7.32 -5.82 0.97
N LEU A 34 7.63 -6.25 -0.26
CA LEU A 34 7.63 -5.33 -1.40
C LEU A 34 6.34 -4.53 -1.34
N ASN A 35 6.40 -3.23 -1.63
CA ASN A 35 5.18 -2.44 -1.75
C ASN A 35 4.42 -2.94 -2.98
N PHE A 36 3.65 -4.00 -2.80
CA PHE A 36 2.97 -4.82 -3.82
C PHE A 36 1.82 -4.08 -4.51
N ASP A 37 1.78 -2.76 -4.40
CA ASP A 37 0.92 -1.94 -5.24
C ASP A 37 1.30 -2.04 -6.72
N SER A 38 2.48 -2.60 -7.07
CA SER A 38 2.95 -2.79 -8.45
C SER A 38 2.97 -4.24 -8.96
N TRP A 39 2.56 -5.27 -8.22
CA TRP A 39 2.63 -6.65 -8.74
C TRP A 39 1.38 -7.48 -8.41
N ILE A 40 0.52 -7.61 -9.41
CA ILE A 40 -0.59 -8.56 -9.45
C ILE A 40 0.00 -9.97 -9.65
N GLY A 41 -0.30 -10.91 -8.75
CA GLY A 41 0.01 -12.33 -8.97
C GLY A 41 0.55 -13.10 -7.76
N VAL A 42 0.71 -12.47 -6.59
CA VAL A 42 1.20 -13.15 -5.38
C VAL A 42 0.05 -13.68 -4.53
N ASP A 43 -0.84 -14.45 -5.15
CA ASP A 43 -1.73 -15.33 -4.37
C ASP A 43 -1.09 -16.72 -4.15
N GLU A 44 0.01 -17.03 -4.84
CA GLU A 44 0.66 -18.37 -4.83
C GLU A 44 2.18 -18.35 -4.52
N GLY A 45 2.69 -17.32 -3.84
CA GLY A 45 4.11 -17.22 -3.46
C GLY A 45 4.35 -17.00 -1.96
N PRO A 46 5.58 -17.18 -1.44
CA PRO A 46 5.91 -17.04 -0.01
C PRO A 46 5.61 -15.65 0.58
N SER A 47 5.52 -14.61 -0.25
CA SER A 47 5.07 -13.28 0.17
C SER A 47 3.55 -13.17 0.35
N GLY A 48 2.76 -14.05 -0.28
CA GLY A 48 1.29 -14.09 -0.15
C GLY A 48 0.83 -14.74 1.16
N GLU A 49 1.55 -15.77 1.63
CA GLU A 49 1.29 -16.39 2.94
C GLU A 49 1.58 -15.42 4.09
N GLN A 50 2.69 -14.67 4.01
CA GLN A 50 3.00 -13.62 4.98
C GLN A 50 1.96 -12.49 4.99
N LEU A 51 1.43 -12.12 3.81
CA LEU A 51 0.34 -11.16 3.71
C LEU A 51 -0.94 -11.68 4.37
N LYS A 52 -1.31 -12.95 4.14
CA LYS A 52 -2.48 -13.57 4.79
C LYS A 52 -2.32 -13.61 6.31
N GLU A 53 -1.14 -13.98 6.82
CA GLU A 53 -0.88 -13.99 8.26
C GLU A 53 -0.99 -12.59 8.89
N ILE A 54 -0.45 -11.57 8.21
CA ILE A 54 -0.54 -10.17 8.66
C ILE A 54 -1.99 -9.68 8.62
N ASP A 55 -2.78 -10.06 7.61
CA ASP A 55 -4.18 -9.69 7.48
C ASP A 55 -5.06 -10.37 8.55
N GLU A 56 -4.83 -11.65 8.80
CA GLU A 56 -5.51 -12.43 9.85
C GLU A 56 -5.16 -11.94 11.27
N ASN A 57 -3.95 -11.41 11.48
CA ASN A 57 -3.46 -10.95 12.78
C ASN A 57 -3.16 -9.44 12.79
N TRP A 58 -3.92 -8.66 12.01
CA TRP A 58 -3.64 -7.24 11.78
C TRP A 58 -3.45 -6.41 13.07
N ASP A 59 -4.21 -6.72 14.12
CA ASP A 59 -4.14 -6.03 15.42
C ASP A 59 -2.80 -6.25 16.15
N ASP A 60 -2.03 -7.27 15.77
CA ASP A 60 -0.72 -7.57 16.32
C ASP A 60 0.42 -6.86 15.58
N TYR A 61 0.14 -6.18 14.46
CA TYR A 61 1.14 -5.55 13.62
C TYR A 61 1.06 -4.02 13.65
N PHE A 62 2.22 -3.38 13.74
CA PHE A 62 2.38 -1.95 13.50
C PHE A 62 2.97 -1.71 12.11
N VAL A 63 2.25 -0.96 11.26
CA VAL A 63 2.66 -0.71 9.88
C VAL A 63 3.38 0.63 9.77
N PHE A 64 4.60 0.60 9.23
CA PHE A 64 5.30 1.82 8.82
C PHE A 64 4.87 2.19 7.40
N PRO A 65 4.17 3.32 7.21
CA PRO A 65 3.81 3.77 5.87
C PRO A 65 5.08 4.11 5.09
N GLY A 66 5.24 3.51 3.91
CA GLY A 66 6.31 3.86 2.96
C GLY A 66 6.17 5.29 2.43
N PHE A 67 7.28 5.82 1.91
CA PHE A 67 7.26 7.06 1.14
C PHE A 67 6.74 6.74 -0.26
N GLU A 68 5.46 6.98 -0.50
CA GLU A 68 4.93 6.86 -1.85
C GLU A 68 5.46 8.03 -2.69
N SER A 69 6.15 7.70 -3.79
CA SER A 69 6.90 8.67 -4.59
C SER A 69 6.00 9.68 -5.29
N TYR A 70 6.57 10.84 -5.67
CA TYR A 70 5.89 11.81 -6.53
C TYR A 70 5.40 11.18 -7.84
N GLU A 71 6.18 10.27 -8.42
CA GLU A 71 5.81 9.53 -9.64
C GLU A 71 4.59 8.63 -9.40
N SER A 72 4.54 7.94 -8.25
CA SER A 72 3.38 7.13 -7.87
C SER A 72 2.12 7.99 -7.71
N PHE A 73 2.27 9.21 -7.19
CA PHE A 73 1.17 10.15 -7.06
C PHE A 73 0.66 10.61 -8.43
N GLN A 74 1.59 10.87 -9.36
CA GLN A 74 1.25 11.29 -10.71
C GLN A 74 0.46 10.21 -11.46
N ILE A 75 0.90 8.95 -11.40
CA ILE A 75 0.18 7.82 -12.04
C ILE A 75 -1.25 7.70 -11.50
N MET A 76 -1.45 7.87 -10.18
CA MET A 76 -2.80 7.85 -9.60
C MET A 76 -3.66 9.04 -10.04
N ALA A 77 -3.06 10.23 -10.16
CA ALA A 77 -3.75 11.42 -10.62
C ALA A 77 -4.19 11.29 -12.08
N ASP A 78 -3.32 10.73 -12.93
CA ASP A 78 -3.58 10.51 -14.35
C ASP A 78 -4.72 9.49 -14.53
N PHE A 79 -4.69 8.37 -13.80
CA PHE A 79 -5.79 7.40 -13.82
C PHE A 79 -7.13 8.02 -13.38
N ALA A 80 -7.13 8.80 -12.30
CA ALA A 80 -8.33 9.48 -11.84
C ALA A 80 -8.90 10.44 -12.90
N ALA A 81 -8.04 11.06 -13.71
CA ALA A 81 -8.45 11.93 -14.81
C ALA A 81 -9.08 11.17 -15.98
N GLU A 82 -8.64 9.94 -16.25
CA GLU A 82 -9.14 9.10 -17.35
C GLU A 82 -10.44 8.35 -17.04
N ILE A 83 -10.82 8.23 -15.76
CA ILE A 83 -12.09 7.60 -15.37
C ILE A 83 -13.30 8.37 -15.93
N ASN A 84 -14.12 7.66 -16.70
CA ASN A 84 -15.39 8.16 -17.26
C ASN A 84 -16.50 8.31 -16.21
N ASP A 85 -16.50 7.46 -15.17
CA ASP A 85 -17.46 7.54 -14.06
C ASP A 85 -17.17 8.77 -13.19
N LYS A 86 -17.99 9.80 -13.32
CA LYS A 86 -17.83 11.06 -12.57
C LYS A 86 -17.95 10.91 -11.06
N GLY A 87 -18.68 9.91 -10.57
CA GLY A 87 -18.80 9.62 -9.15
C GLY A 87 -17.49 9.09 -8.59
N LEU A 88 -16.90 8.10 -9.27
CA LEU A 88 -15.62 7.52 -8.89
C LEU A 88 -14.45 8.49 -9.10
N GLN A 89 -14.40 9.18 -10.25
CA GLN A 89 -13.39 10.21 -10.52
C GLN A 89 -13.32 11.22 -9.37
N ASN A 90 -14.47 11.76 -8.93
CA ASN A 90 -14.51 12.70 -7.81
C ASN A 90 -14.01 12.08 -6.50
N LYS A 91 -14.35 10.82 -6.21
CA LYS A 91 -13.85 10.10 -5.02
C LYS A 91 -12.34 9.92 -5.05
N LEU A 92 -11.77 9.54 -6.20
CA LEU A 92 -10.32 9.34 -6.38
C LEU A 92 -9.56 10.66 -6.27
N VAL A 93 -10.03 11.71 -6.94
CA VAL A 93 -9.43 13.05 -6.84
C VAL A 93 -9.48 13.58 -5.40
N ASN A 94 -10.59 13.37 -4.70
CA ASN A 94 -10.72 13.78 -3.30
C ASN A 94 -9.82 12.95 -2.38
N ALA A 95 -9.68 11.65 -2.64
CA ALA A 95 -8.75 10.80 -1.92
C ALA A 95 -7.31 11.33 -2.06
N LEU A 96 -6.88 11.69 -3.27
CA LEU A 96 -5.53 12.20 -3.55
C LEU A 96 -5.24 13.59 -2.94
N LYS A 97 -6.26 14.40 -2.69
CA LYS A 97 -6.13 15.70 -2.02
C LYS A 97 -6.14 15.61 -0.49
N GLY A 98 -6.50 14.46 0.06
CA GLY A 98 -6.71 14.25 1.49
C GLY A 98 -5.49 13.73 2.26
N ARG A 99 -5.68 13.47 3.55
CA ARG A 99 -4.68 12.75 4.37
C ARG A 99 -4.60 11.30 3.91
N LYS A 100 -3.38 10.75 3.81
CA LYS A 100 -3.12 9.37 3.32
C LYS A 100 -3.65 9.14 1.89
N PRO A 101 -3.18 9.94 0.91
CA PRO A 101 -3.82 10.05 -0.39
C PRO A 101 -3.87 8.72 -1.15
N PHE A 102 -2.79 7.97 -1.13
CA PHE A 102 -2.69 6.71 -1.85
C PHE A 102 -3.48 5.56 -1.17
N GLN A 103 -3.48 5.49 0.16
CA GLN A 103 -4.31 4.52 0.90
C GLN A 103 -5.79 4.74 0.58
N ASN A 104 -6.23 6.00 0.62
CA ASN A 104 -7.62 6.32 0.32
C ASN A 104 -7.95 6.06 -1.15
N PHE A 105 -7.04 6.37 -2.07
CA PHE A 105 -7.24 6.10 -3.50
C PHE A 105 -7.47 4.61 -3.74
N LYS A 106 -6.59 3.75 -3.20
CA LYS A 106 -6.72 2.28 -3.31
C LYS A 106 -8.01 1.78 -2.68
N TRP A 107 -8.36 2.28 -1.49
CA TRP A 107 -9.63 1.93 -0.84
C TRP A 107 -10.84 2.24 -1.74
N GLN A 108 -10.85 3.37 -2.45
CA GLN A 108 -11.93 3.67 -3.40
C GLN A 108 -11.96 2.69 -4.58
N ILE A 109 -10.80 2.28 -5.11
CA ILE A 109 -10.70 1.31 -6.21
C ILE A 109 -11.19 -0.08 -5.79
N ASP A 110 -10.79 -0.54 -4.61
CA ASP A 110 -11.16 -1.86 -4.10
C ASP A 110 -12.65 -1.95 -3.71
N ASN A 111 -13.23 -0.86 -3.21
CA ASN A 111 -14.63 -0.82 -2.77
C ASN A 111 -15.61 -0.34 -3.86
N THR A 112 -15.12 0.11 -5.02
CA THR A 112 -15.95 0.45 -6.17
C THR A 112 -15.81 -0.65 -7.21
N GLY A 113 -16.78 -1.57 -7.22
CA GLY A 113 -16.72 -2.79 -8.03
C GLY A 113 -16.40 -2.53 -9.51
N GLY A 114 -15.47 -3.32 -10.07
CA GLY A 114 -15.13 -3.32 -11.50
C GLY A 114 -14.01 -2.39 -11.93
N PHE A 115 -13.55 -1.47 -11.07
CA PHE A 115 -12.49 -0.50 -11.42
C PHE A 115 -11.08 -0.95 -11.01
N ARG A 116 -10.99 -1.99 -10.19
CA ARG A 116 -9.71 -2.62 -9.83
C ARG A 116 -8.93 -3.11 -11.04
N GLN A 117 -9.60 -3.80 -11.97
CA GLN A 117 -8.94 -4.26 -13.19
C GLN A 117 -8.52 -3.10 -14.10
N GLN A 118 -9.34 -2.05 -14.21
CA GLN A 118 -9.00 -0.86 -15.01
C GLN A 118 -7.76 -0.13 -14.47
N TRP A 119 -7.63 -0.03 -13.15
CA TRP A 119 -6.44 0.54 -12.51
C TRP A 119 -5.20 -0.30 -12.80
N PHE A 120 -5.34 -1.62 -12.79
CA PHE A 120 -4.27 -2.54 -13.10
C PHE A 120 -3.83 -2.49 -14.56
N ASP A 121 -4.77 -2.34 -15.49
CA ASP A 121 -4.46 -2.23 -16.92
C ASP A 121 -3.83 -0.87 -17.27
N PHE A 122 -3.98 0.14 -16.41
CA PHE A 122 -3.46 1.49 -16.62
C PHE A 122 -2.01 1.69 -16.13
N LYS A 123 -1.61 0.99 -15.06
CA LYS A 123 -0.27 1.06 -14.48
C LYS A 123 0.76 0.31 -15.34
#